data_AF-A0A6A3FRQ4-F1
#
_entry.id   AF-A0A6A3FRQ4-F1
#
_cell.length_a   1.000
_cell.length_b   1.000
_cell.length_c   1.000
_cell.angle_alpha   90.00
_cell.angle_beta   90.00
_cell.angle_gamma   90.00
#
_symmetry.space_group_name_H-M   'P 1'
#
loop_
_entity.id
_entity.type
_entity.pdbx_description
1 polymer ?
#
loop_
_entity_poly.entity_id
_entity_poly.type
_entity_poly.pdbx_seq_one_letter_code
_entity_poly.pdbx_strand_id
1 'polypeptide(L)' 'MSRHVYANGRRFSSVSELTAALYEAWYAFDVSVLQSLIKSIPRRCKECIKKHGNKTHY' A
#
# COMPACT_ATOMS: atom_id res chain seq x y z
N MET A 1 -3.55 1.93 2.26
CA MET A 1 -4.76 1.23 1.79
C MET A 1 -5.25 0.18 2.78
N SER A 2 -4.57 -0.96 2.95
CA SER A 2 -5.03 -2.04 3.87
C SER A 2 -5.24 -1.57 5.31
N ARG A 3 -4.34 -0.71 5.83
CA ARG A 3 -4.44 -0.12 7.16
C ARG A 3 -5.69 0.75 7.37
N HIS A 4 -6.25 1.33 6.31
CA HIS A 4 -7.49 2.12 6.39
C HIS A 4 -8.73 1.24 6.31
N VAL A 5 -8.75 0.28 5.38
CA VAL A 5 -9.88 -0.63 5.18
C VAL A 5 -10.13 -1.50 6.41
N TYR A 6 -9.05 -2.01 7.03
CA TYR A 6 -9.11 -2.86 8.22
C TYR A 6 -8.70 -2.14 9.51
N ALA A 7 -8.87 -0.81 9.57
CA ALA A 7 -8.51 -0.01 10.73
C ALA A 7 -9.20 -0.56 12.00
N ASN A 8 -8.47 -0.59 13.12
CA ASN A 8 -8.97 -1.05 14.42
C ASN A 8 -9.60 -2.45 14.41
N GLY A 9 -9.13 -3.33 13.52
CA GLY A 9 -9.66 -4.70 13.42
C GLY A 9 -11.05 -4.78 12.79
N ARG A 10 -11.48 -3.75 12.04
CA ARG A 10 -12.74 -3.74 11.28
C ARG A 10 -12.85 -5.02 10.45
N ARG A 11 -14.03 -5.66 10.53
CA ARG A 11 -14.42 -6.83 9.74
C ARG A 11 -15.62 -6.47 8.89
N PHE A 12 -15.78 -7.21 7.80
CA PHE A 12 -16.87 -7.03 6.85
C PHE A 12 -17.72 -8.30 6.83
N SER A 13 -19.02 -8.13 6.79
CA SER A 13 -20.00 -9.22 6.81
C SER A 13 -20.30 -9.77 5.41
N SER A 14 -19.97 -9.02 4.36
CA SER A 14 -20.18 -9.40 2.97
C SER A 14 -19.09 -8.85 2.05
N VAL A 15 -18.96 -9.47 0.88
CA VAL A 15 -18.07 -8.99 -0.20
C VAL A 15 -18.49 -7.62 -0.70
N SER A 16 -19.80 -7.33 -0.75
CA SER A 16 -20.31 -6.02 -1.18
C SER A 16 -19.84 -4.90 -0.24
N GLU A 17 -19.93 -5.13 1.08
CA GLU A 17 -19.49 -4.18 2.10
C GLU A 17 -17.98 -3.91 2.02
N LEU A 18 -17.17 -4.98 1.88
CA LEU A 18 -15.73 -4.85 1.69
C LEU A 18 -15.39 -4.10 0.39
N THR A 19 -16.12 -4.37 -0.69
CA THR A 19 -15.91 -3.73 -1.98
C THR A 19 -16.16 -2.23 -1.89
N ALA A 20 -17.28 -1.81 -1.27
CA ALA A 20 -17.56 -0.40 -1.03
C ALA A 20 -16.45 0.28 -0.21
N ALA A 21 -16.00 -0.35 0.88
CA ALA A 21 -14.93 0.20 1.70
C ALA A 21 -13.57 0.30 0.98
N LEU A 22 -13.29 -0.61 0.04
CA LEU A 22 -12.09 -0.53 -0.80
C LEU A 22 -12.16 0.69 -1.74
N TYR A 23 -13.31 0.94 -2.38
CA TYR A 23 -13.49 2.11 -3.23
C TYR A 23 -13.37 3.41 -2.43
N GLU A 24 -14.04 3.51 -1.29
CA GLU A 24 -13.93 4.69 -0.41
C GLU A 24 -12.47 4.95 0.00
N ALA A 25 -11.75 3.91 0.42
CA ALA A 25 -10.35 4.04 0.79
C ALA A 25 -9.46 4.42 -0.41
N TRP A 26 -9.80 3.97 -1.62
CA TRP A 26 -9.11 4.33 -2.85
C TRP A 26 -9.34 5.79 -3.23
N TYR A 27 -10.56 6.30 -3.14
CA TYR A 27 -10.87 7.69 -3.49
C TYR A 27 -10.42 8.69 -2.43
N ALA A 28 -10.39 8.29 -1.15
CA ALA A 28 -9.83 9.10 -0.06
C ALA A 28 -8.29 9.12 -0.02
N PHE A 29 -7.63 8.42 -0.94
CA PHE A 29 -6.19 8.27 -0.96
C PHE A 29 -5.49 9.52 -1.46
N ASP A 30 -4.57 10.06 -0.65
CA ASP A 30 -3.78 11.22 -1.03
C ASP A 30 -2.73 10.86 -2.11
N VAL A 31 -2.78 11.57 -3.24
CA VAL A 31 -1.84 11.46 -4.36
C VAL A 31 -0.38 11.67 -3.92
N SER A 32 -0.14 12.45 -2.86
CA SER A 32 1.19 12.65 -2.27
C SER A 32 1.86 11.33 -1.85
N VAL A 33 1.06 10.32 -1.47
CA VAL A 33 1.55 8.99 -1.11
C VAL A 33 2.10 8.25 -2.34
N LEU A 34 1.44 8.35 -3.50
CA LEU A 34 1.95 7.78 -4.76
C LEU A 34 3.26 8.44 -5.17
N GLN A 35 3.31 9.76 -5.09
CA GLN A 35 4.51 10.51 -5.43
C GLN A 35 5.68 10.12 -4.52
N SER A 36 5.43 9.98 -3.22
CA SER A 36 6.43 9.52 -2.25
C SER A 36 6.89 8.09 -2.53
N LEU A 37 5.97 7.20 -2.91
CA LEU A 37 6.29 5.83 -3.31
C LEU A 37 7.21 5.81 -4.54
N ILE A 38 6.86 6.54 -5.60
CA ILE A 38 7.67 6.67 -6.83
C ILE A 38 9.05 7.22 -6.49
N LYS A 39 9.14 8.31 -5.72
CA LYS A 39 10.40 8.90 -5.26
C LYS A 39 11.27 7.91 -4.47
N SER A 40 10.66 6.92 -3.80
CA SER A 40 11.40 5.89 -3.04
C SER A 40 11.99 4.78 -3.92
N ILE A 41 11.48 4.55 -5.14
CA ILE A 41 11.87 3.41 -6.00
C ILE A 41 13.38 3.36 -6.26
N PRO A 42 14.08 4.45 -6.61
CA PRO A 42 15.52 4.39 -6.84
C PRO A 42 16.31 3.85 -5.63
N ARG A 43 15.88 4.15 -4.39
CA ARG A 43 16.49 3.61 -3.18
C ARG A 43 16.28 2.11 -3.05
N ARG A 44 15.08 1.61 -3.39
CA ARG A 44 14.76 0.16 -3.39
C ARG A 44 15.60 -0.60 -4.41
N CYS A 45 15.72 -0.07 -5.63
CA CYS A 45 16.55 -0.66 -6.68
C CYS A 45 18.02 -0.72 -6.25
N LYS A 46 18.57 0.35 -5.66
CA LYS A 46 19.93 0.37 -5.12
C LYS A 46 20.16 -0.72 -4.06
N GLU A 47 19.19 -0.97 -3.18
CA GLU A 47 19.31 -2.04 -2.20
C GLU A 47 19.28 -3.43 -2.86
N CYS A 48 18.37 -3.66 -3.80
CA CYS A 48 18.30 -4.92 -4.54
C CYS A 48 19.65 -5.24 -5.23
N ILE A 49 20.27 -4.23 -5.85
CA ILE A 49 21.61 -4.35 -6.45
C ILE A 49 22.65 -4.72 -5.39
N LYS A 50 22.70 -4.00 -4.26
CA LYS A 50 23.63 -4.30 -3.15
C LYS A 50 23.45 -5.69 -2.57
N LYS A 51 22.24 -6.25 -2.67
CA LYS A 51 21.90 -7.59 -2.20
C LYS A 51 22.05 -8.66 -3.29
N HIS A 52 22.61 -8.32 -4.46
CA HIS A 52 22.75 -9.25 -5.59
C HIS A 52 21.42 -9.92 -5.99
N GLY A 53 20.33 -9.15 -5.95
CA GLY A 53 18.98 -9.64 -6.26
C GLY A 53 18.26 -10.35 -5.11
N ASN A 54 18.88 -10.49 -3.94
CA ASN A 54 18.25 -11.12 -2.76
C ASN A 54 17.24 -10.18 -2.07
N LYS A 55 16.42 -10.73 -1.18
CA LYS A 55 15.29 -10.08 -0.50
C LYS A 55 15.67 -8.73 0.16
N THR A 56 14.90 -7.69 -0.17
CA THR A 56 14.97 -6.36 0.45
C THR A 56 14.16 -6.27 1.75
N HIS A 57 14.30 -5.18 2.50
CA HIS A 57 13.43 -4.91 3.67
C HIS A 57 12.07 -4.28 3.31
N TYR A 58 11.88 -3.92 2.04
CA TYR A 58 10.58 -3.62 1.44
C TYR A 58 9.90 -4.88 0.97
#